data_AF-A0A9E0JMW8-F1
#
_entry.id   AF-A0A9E0JMW8-F1
#
_cell.length_a   1.000
_cell.length_b   1.000
_cell.length_c   1.000
_cell.angle_alpha   90.00
_cell.angle_beta   90.00
_cell.angle_gamma   90.00
#
_symmetry.space_group_name_H-M   'P 1'
#
loop_
_entity.id
_entity.type
_entity.pdbx_description
1 polymer ?
#
loop_
_entity_poly.entity_id
_entity_poly.type
_entity_poly.pdbx_seq_one_letter_code
_entity_poly.pdbx_strand_id
1 'polypeptide(L)'
;MESTYLQEILKVYGKIAKDIDKRLKEFKEIWKNGSDEDIHAELSFCILTPQSKARNAWKAITTLRADGVLFIGDAQTISDYLNIVRFKNNKAKYLVELREKMKNEKGEIITKQFFNSLPSTFEKREWIVKNIKGMSYKEAGHFLRNVGFGEDVAILDRH
;
A
#
# COMPACT_ATOMS: atom_id res chain seq x y z
N MET A 1 35.68 -13.63 1.65
CA MET A 1 34.84 -14.50 0.80
C MET A 1 33.43 -13.98 0.87
N GLU A 2 32.81 -13.64 -0.26
CA GLU A 2 31.38 -13.35 -0.28
C GLU A 2 30.61 -14.57 0.23
N SER A 3 29.60 -14.33 1.07
CA SER A 3 28.74 -15.41 1.60
C SER A 3 28.15 -16.22 0.44
N THR A 4 28.08 -17.54 0.60
CA THR A 4 27.42 -18.46 -0.36
C THR A 4 26.01 -17.97 -0.72
N TYR A 5 25.31 -17.35 0.24
CA TYR A 5 24.00 -16.74 0.05
C TYR A 5 24.02 -15.53 -0.91
N LEU A 6 25.04 -14.67 -0.82
CA LEU A 6 25.17 -13.52 -1.72
C LEU A 6 25.40 -13.98 -3.17
N GLN A 7 26.20 -15.04 -3.37
CA GLN A 7 26.42 -15.63 -4.69
C GLN A 7 25.13 -16.17 -5.31
N GLU A 8 24.30 -16.84 -4.52
CA GLU A 8 22.99 -17.33 -4.95
C GLU A 8 22.06 -16.19 -5.37
N ILE A 9 22.00 -15.12 -4.56
CA ILE A 9 21.23 -13.91 -4.89
C ILE A 9 21.71 -13.29 -6.20
N LEU A 10 23.02 -13.07 -6.36
CA LEU A 10 23.59 -12.45 -7.56
C LEU A 10 23.31 -13.28 -8.82
N LYS A 11 23.35 -14.62 -8.71
CA LYS A 11 23.01 -15.53 -9.81
C LYS A 11 21.53 -15.46 -10.20
N VAL A 12 20.62 -15.37 -9.23
CA VAL A 12 19.19 -15.19 -9.51
C VAL A 12 18.94 -13.80 -10.08
N TYR A 13 19.52 -12.76 -9.47
CA TYR A 13 19.42 -11.38 -9.91
C TYR A 13 19.82 -11.23 -11.38
N GLY A 14 20.93 -11.82 -11.82
CA GLY A 14 21.35 -11.79 -13.22
C GLY A 14 20.31 -12.33 -14.21
N LYS A 15 19.39 -13.20 -13.77
CA LYS A 15 18.30 -13.75 -14.60
C LYS A 15 17.05 -12.86 -14.61
N ILE A 16 16.77 -12.15 -13.52
CA ILE A 16 15.51 -11.41 -13.32
C ILE A 16 15.69 -9.89 -13.20
N ALA A 17 16.93 -9.37 -13.34
CA ALA A 17 17.24 -7.95 -13.15
C ALA A 17 16.36 -7.04 -14.01
N LYS A 18 16.13 -7.40 -15.28
CA LYS A 18 15.26 -6.62 -16.18
C LYS A 18 13.82 -6.53 -15.68
N ASP A 19 13.28 -7.61 -15.10
CA ASP A 19 11.94 -7.63 -14.54
C ASP A 19 11.86 -6.81 -13.25
N ILE A 20 12.92 -6.85 -12.42
CA ILE A 20 13.05 -6.00 -11.23
C ILE A 20 13.08 -4.52 -11.64
N ASP A 21 13.94 -4.14 -12.58
CA ASP A 21 14.05 -2.76 -13.07
C ASP A 21 12.74 -2.25 -13.65
N LYS A 22 12.05 -3.10 -14.42
CA LYS A 22 10.73 -2.79 -14.95
C LYS A 22 9.74 -2.53 -13.81
N ARG A 23 9.71 -3.40 -12.79
CA ARG A 23 8.81 -3.27 -11.66
C ARG A 23 9.10 -2.03 -10.80
N LEU A 24 10.38 -1.69 -10.61
CA LEU A 24 10.78 -0.47 -9.92
C LEU A 24 10.33 0.78 -10.68
N LYS A 25 10.42 0.78 -12.01
CA LYS A 25 9.88 1.86 -12.84
C LYS A 25 8.36 1.98 -12.71
N GLU A 26 7.63 0.86 -12.74
CA GLU A 26 6.18 0.86 -12.54
C GLU A 26 5.79 1.52 -11.20
N PHE A 27 6.50 1.21 -10.10
CA PHE A 27 6.24 1.86 -8.81
C PHE A 27 6.50 3.36 -8.82
N LYS A 28 7.58 3.82 -9.49
CA LYS A 28 7.86 5.25 -9.66
C LYS A 28 6.77 5.96 -10.47
N GLU A 29 6.24 5.31 -11.51
CA GLU A 29 5.17 5.86 -12.33
C GLU A 29 3.83 5.97 -11.58
N ILE A 30 3.54 5.08 -10.60
CA ILE A 30 2.35 5.20 -9.75
C ILE A 30 2.33 6.54 -9.03
N TRP A 31 3.43 6.95 -8.41
CA TRP A 31 3.47 8.26 -7.75
C TRP A 31 3.50 9.42 -8.73
N LYS A 32 4.24 9.29 -9.82
CA LYS A 32 4.37 10.36 -10.80
C LYS A 32 3.02 10.68 -11.46
N ASN A 33 2.30 9.67 -11.94
CA ASN A 33 1.11 9.85 -12.77
C ASN A 33 -0.21 9.57 -12.03
N GLY A 34 -0.16 8.90 -10.87
CA GLY A 34 -1.37 8.57 -10.12
C GLY A 34 -2.03 9.78 -9.48
N SER A 35 -3.36 9.76 -9.45
CA SER A 35 -4.21 10.70 -8.72
C SER A 35 -4.17 10.46 -7.20
N ASP A 36 -4.77 11.35 -6.42
CA ASP A 36 -4.99 11.13 -4.99
C ASP A 36 -5.75 9.82 -4.71
N GLU A 37 -6.72 9.45 -5.56
CA GLU A 37 -7.46 8.20 -5.46
C GLU A 37 -6.61 6.97 -5.78
N ASP A 38 -5.68 7.06 -6.73
CA ASP A 38 -4.74 5.97 -7.03
C ASP A 38 -3.85 5.67 -5.82
N ILE A 39 -3.28 6.71 -5.21
CA ILE A 39 -2.44 6.57 -4.02
C ILE A 39 -3.28 6.10 -2.82
N HIS A 40 -4.53 6.56 -2.70
CA HIS A 40 -5.45 6.09 -1.68
C HIS A 40 -5.75 4.59 -1.80
N ALA A 41 -5.93 4.09 -3.03
CA ALA A 41 -6.17 2.69 -3.29
C ALA A 41 -4.95 1.82 -2.93
N GLU A 42 -3.73 2.26 -3.23
CA GLU A 42 -2.50 1.56 -2.83
C GLU A 42 -2.32 1.49 -1.30
N LEU A 43 -2.63 2.57 -0.59
CA LEU A 43 -2.59 2.60 0.87
C LEU A 43 -3.66 1.68 1.47
N SER A 44 -4.87 1.71 0.91
CA SER A 44 -5.99 0.83 1.27
C SER A 44 -5.63 -0.64 1.05
N PHE A 45 -4.95 -0.96 -0.06
CA PHE A 45 -4.42 -2.29 -0.32
C PHE A 45 -3.48 -2.75 0.79
N CYS A 46 -2.57 -1.89 1.24
CA CYS A 46 -1.64 -2.23 2.30
C CYS A 46 -2.34 -2.55 3.64
N ILE A 47 -3.44 -1.86 3.99
CA ILE A 47 -4.29 -2.19 5.16
C ILE A 47 -4.86 -3.61 5.07
N LEU A 48 -5.10 -4.11 3.86
CA LEU A 48 -5.64 -5.46 3.66
C LEU A 48 -4.58 -6.57 3.72
N THR A 49 -3.30 -6.25 3.56
CA THR A 49 -2.22 -7.25 3.46
C THR A 49 -1.85 -8.00 4.75
N PRO A 50 -2.00 -7.45 5.97
CA PRO A 50 -1.75 -8.19 7.20
C PRO A 50 -2.51 -9.51 7.24
N GLN A 51 -1.76 -10.61 7.38
CA GLN A 51 -2.28 -11.98 7.46
C GLN A 51 -3.23 -12.36 6.30
N SER A 52 -3.03 -11.79 5.12
CA SER A 52 -3.86 -12.08 3.93
C SER A 52 -2.99 -12.24 2.70
N LYS A 53 -3.44 -13.07 1.76
CA LYS A 53 -2.74 -13.25 0.48
C LYS A 53 -2.83 -11.94 -0.29
N ALA A 54 -1.68 -11.41 -0.75
CA ALA A 54 -1.63 -10.18 -1.53
C ALA A 54 -2.58 -10.21 -2.74
N ARG A 55 -2.69 -11.35 -3.44
CA ARG A 55 -3.62 -11.53 -4.57
C ARG A 55 -5.09 -11.31 -4.19
N ASN A 56 -5.52 -11.78 -3.01
CA ASN A 56 -6.90 -11.60 -2.55
C ASN A 56 -7.16 -10.15 -2.12
N ALA A 57 -6.20 -9.55 -1.40
CA ALA A 57 -6.27 -8.15 -1.01
C ALA A 57 -6.35 -7.23 -2.25
N TRP A 58 -5.54 -7.51 -3.26
CA TRP A 58 -5.56 -6.77 -4.53
C TRP A 58 -6.92 -6.90 -5.22
N LYS A 59 -7.41 -8.13 -5.41
CA LYS A 59 -8.73 -8.38 -6.00
C LYS A 59 -9.85 -7.62 -5.27
N ALA A 60 -9.81 -7.58 -3.93
CA ALA A 60 -10.80 -6.89 -3.14
C ALA A 60 -10.76 -5.36 -3.36
N ILE A 61 -9.58 -4.74 -3.31
CA ILE A 61 -9.44 -3.28 -3.54
C ILE A 61 -9.81 -2.88 -4.96
N THR A 62 -9.38 -3.64 -5.97
CA THR A 62 -9.72 -3.30 -7.36
C THR A 62 -11.22 -3.37 -7.60
N THR A 63 -11.91 -4.35 -6.99
CA THR A 63 -13.38 -4.47 -7.09
C THR A 63 -14.07 -3.31 -6.36
N LEU A 64 -13.68 -3.05 -5.10
CA LEU A 64 -14.20 -1.92 -4.31
C LEU A 64 -14.03 -0.57 -5.05
N ARG A 65 -12.90 -0.37 -5.72
CA ARG A 65 -12.61 0.84 -6.49
C ARG A 65 -13.46 0.92 -7.76
N ALA A 66 -13.54 -0.16 -8.53
CA ALA A 66 -14.32 -0.21 -9.77
C ALA A 66 -15.81 0.07 -9.51
N ASP A 67 -16.34 -0.44 -8.40
CA ASP A 67 -17.73 -0.24 -8.00
C ASP A 67 -17.97 1.07 -7.24
N GLY A 68 -16.94 1.91 -7.07
CA GLY A 68 -16.98 3.18 -6.34
C GLY A 68 -17.10 3.04 -4.80
N VAL A 69 -17.38 1.84 -4.30
CA VAL A 69 -17.61 1.52 -2.89
C VAL A 69 -16.41 1.90 -2.00
N LEU A 70 -15.19 1.88 -2.52
CA LEU A 70 -14.00 2.31 -1.76
C LEU A 70 -14.16 3.76 -1.22
N PHE A 71 -14.76 4.64 -2.01
CA PHE A 71 -14.82 6.09 -1.73
C PHE A 71 -16.12 6.56 -1.08
N ILE A 72 -17.19 5.76 -1.15
CA ILE A 72 -18.50 6.15 -0.61
C ILE A 72 -19.11 5.10 0.35
N GLY A 73 -18.66 3.86 0.28
CA GLY A 73 -19.25 2.74 1.03
C GLY A 73 -19.01 2.84 2.53
N ASP A 74 -19.99 2.44 3.32
CA ASP A 74 -19.83 2.27 4.76
C ASP A 74 -19.07 0.98 5.12
N ALA A 75 -18.76 0.80 6.40
CA ALA A 75 -17.98 -0.35 6.84
C ALA A 75 -18.71 -1.69 6.61
N GLN A 76 -20.04 -1.71 6.63
CA GLN A 76 -20.81 -2.92 6.40
C GLN A 76 -20.72 -3.33 4.92
N THR A 77 -21.01 -2.39 4.03
CA THR A 77 -20.94 -2.56 2.57
C THR A 77 -19.53 -2.98 2.17
N ILE A 78 -18.49 -2.28 2.65
CA ILE A 78 -17.10 -2.64 2.35
C ILE A 78 -16.79 -4.05 2.84
N SER A 79 -17.25 -4.45 4.03
CA SER A 79 -16.98 -5.78 4.57
C SER A 79 -17.48 -6.92 3.67
N ASP A 80 -18.56 -6.70 2.92
CA ASP A 80 -19.12 -7.72 2.01
C ASP A 80 -18.21 -7.97 0.79
N TYR A 81 -17.45 -6.97 0.35
CA TYR A 81 -16.40 -7.15 -0.66
C TYR A 81 -15.14 -7.84 -0.09
N LEU A 82 -14.93 -7.75 1.22
CA LEU A 82 -13.75 -8.27 1.90
C LEU A 82 -13.90 -9.74 2.34
N ASN A 83 -14.92 -10.47 1.89
CA ASN A 83 -15.14 -11.89 2.22
C ASN A 83 -13.94 -12.81 1.88
N ILE A 84 -13.09 -12.40 0.94
CA ILE A 84 -11.86 -13.12 0.53
C ILE A 84 -10.60 -12.71 1.32
N VAL A 85 -10.75 -11.83 2.32
CA VAL A 85 -9.69 -11.26 3.17
C VAL A 85 -9.97 -11.57 4.64
N ARG A 86 -8.93 -11.97 5.40
CA ARG A 86 -9.08 -12.25 6.84
C ARG A 86 -9.33 -10.96 7.62
N PHE A 87 -10.11 -11.06 8.71
CA PHE A 87 -10.47 -9.93 9.59
C PHE A 87 -11.25 -8.82 8.88
N LYS A 88 -12.12 -9.21 7.93
CA LYS A 88 -12.87 -8.30 7.05
C LYS A 88 -13.56 -7.14 7.77
N ASN A 89 -14.20 -7.40 8.91
CA ASN A 89 -14.96 -6.38 9.64
C ASN A 89 -14.06 -5.26 10.20
N ASN A 90 -12.90 -5.61 10.77
CA ASN A 90 -11.95 -4.61 11.28
C ASN A 90 -11.28 -3.85 10.12
N LYS A 91 -10.89 -4.58 9.07
CA LYS A 91 -10.28 -3.96 7.88
C LYS A 91 -11.24 -2.99 7.18
N ALA A 92 -12.51 -3.33 7.06
CA ALA A 92 -13.52 -2.43 6.51
C ALA A 92 -13.64 -1.14 7.33
N LYS A 93 -13.67 -1.24 8.68
CA LYS A 93 -13.64 -0.06 9.56
C LYS A 93 -12.39 0.78 9.36
N TYR A 94 -11.22 0.15 9.22
CA TYR A 94 -9.96 0.87 9.01
C TYR A 94 -9.90 1.57 7.65
N LEU A 95 -10.49 0.97 6.59
CA LEU A 95 -10.61 1.63 5.28
C LEU A 95 -11.48 2.88 5.36
N VAL A 96 -12.63 2.81 6.04
CA VAL A 96 -13.49 3.98 6.26
C VAL A 96 -12.76 5.05 7.06
N GLU A 97 -12.09 4.69 8.16
CA GLU A 97 -11.34 5.64 8.98
C GLU A 97 -10.20 6.30 8.20
N LEU A 98 -9.45 5.54 7.39
CA LEU A 98 -8.43 6.07 6.50
C LEU A 98 -9.04 7.06 5.52
N ARG A 99 -10.16 6.70 4.87
CA ARG A 99 -10.84 7.55 3.91
C ARG A 99 -11.24 8.88 4.50
N GLU A 100 -11.89 8.88 5.66
CA GLU A 100 -12.31 10.14 6.29
C GLU A 100 -11.12 10.98 6.75
N LYS A 101 -10.00 10.36 7.18
CA LYS A 101 -8.75 11.08 7.46
C LYS A 101 -8.09 11.72 6.23
N MET A 102 -8.40 11.20 5.04
CA MET A 102 -7.79 11.61 3.78
C MET A 102 -8.72 12.45 2.91
N LYS A 103 -9.77 13.03 3.52
CA LYS A 103 -10.66 13.98 2.87
C LYS A 103 -10.32 15.41 3.26
N ASN A 104 -10.43 16.33 2.31
CA ASN A 104 -10.42 17.76 2.61
C ASN A 104 -11.83 18.25 3.05
N GLU A 105 -11.96 19.55 3.32
CA GLU A 105 -13.23 20.19 3.73
C GLU A 105 -14.36 20.06 2.69
N LYS A 106 -14.01 19.83 1.42
CA LYS A 106 -14.96 19.59 0.32
C LYS A 106 -15.34 18.11 0.17
N GLY A 107 -14.76 17.21 0.97
CA GLY A 107 -14.97 15.78 0.91
C GLY A 107 -14.16 15.05 -0.17
N GLU A 108 -13.21 15.72 -0.83
CA GLU A 108 -12.36 15.15 -1.88
C GLU A 108 -11.19 14.39 -1.28
N ILE A 109 -10.80 13.28 -1.89
CA ILE A 109 -9.63 12.50 -1.46
C ILE A 109 -8.34 13.27 -1.78
N ILE A 110 -7.47 13.43 -0.79
CA ILE A 110 -6.22 14.21 -0.86
C ILE A 110 -4.99 13.42 -0.41
N THR A 111 -5.00 12.10 -0.58
CA THR A 111 -3.94 11.22 -0.03
C THR A 111 -2.56 11.55 -0.58
N LYS A 112 -2.41 11.75 -1.89
CA LYS A 112 -1.13 12.09 -2.52
C LYS A 112 -0.67 13.48 -2.11
N GLN A 113 -1.58 14.45 -2.10
CA GLN A 113 -1.29 15.83 -1.66
C GLN A 113 -0.79 15.87 -0.22
N PHE A 114 -1.48 15.15 0.68
CA PHE A 114 -1.09 15.02 2.08
C PHE A 114 0.31 14.41 2.23
N PHE A 115 0.61 13.30 1.56
CA PHE A 115 1.93 12.69 1.67
C PHE A 115 3.03 13.54 0.99
N ASN A 116 2.71 14.33 -0.04
CA ASN A 116 3.62 15.32 -0.62
C ASN A 116 4.00 16.42 0.37
N SER A 117 3.14 16.79 1.33
CA SER A 117 3.48 17.79 2.34
C SER A 117 4.42 17.27 3.44
N LEU A 118 4.69 15.96 3.48
CA LEU A 118 5.64 15.38 4.44
C LEU A 118 7.06 15.37 3.85
N PRO A 119 8.07 15.90 4.57
CA PRO A 119 9.39 16.22 3.98
C PRO A 119 10.17 14.99 3.51
N SER A 120 10.09 13.88 4.23
CA SER A 120 10.93 12.69 3.98
C SER A 120 10.15 11.39 3.91
N THR A 121 10.74 10.36 3.28
CA THR A 121 10.20 8.99 3.28
C THR A 121 10.07 8.45 4.72
N PHE A 122 11.01 8.81 5.60
CA PHE A 122 10.98 8.46 7.01
C PHE A 122 9.75 9.06 7.71
N GLU A 123 9.49 10.35 7.55
CA GLU A 123 8.32 11.00 8.18
C GLU A 123 6.99 10.48 7.62
N LYS A 124 6.92 10.19 6.32
CA LYS A 124 5.76 9.50 5.73
C LYS A 124 5.52 8.16 6.43
N ARG A 125 6.58 7.38 6.67
CA ARG A 125 6.52 6.07 7.34
C ARG A 125 6.06 6.19 8.79
N GLU A 126 6.68 7.08 9.57
CA GLU A 126 6.33 7.35 10.96
C GLU A 126 4.87 7.78 11.08
N TRP A 127 4.42 8.66 10.19
CA TRP A 127 3.05 9.13 10.19
C TRP A 127 2.06 7.98 9.94
N ILE A 128 2.32 7.09 8.98
CA ILE A 128 1.47 5.93 8.69
C ILE A 128 1.34 5.05 9.94
N VAL A 129 2.46 4.67 10.55
CA VAL A 129 2.49 3.78 11.71
C VAL A 129 1.71 4.35 12.89
N LYS A 130 1.84 5.67 13.12
CA LYS A 130 1.18 6.34 14.23
C LYS A 130 -0.32 6.57 13.99
N ASN A 131 -0.74 6.81 12.76
CA ASN A 131 -2.07 7.38 12.47
C ASN A 131 -3.02 6.44 11.70
N ILE A 132 -2.53 5.36 11.08
CA ILE A 132 -3.34 4.44 10.31
C ILE A 132 -3.47 3.10 11.04
N LYS A 133 -4.70 2.75 11.42
CA LYS A 133 -4.97 1.48 12.09
C LYS A 133 -4.72 0.29 11.16
N GLY A 134 -4.18 -0.77 11.74
CA GLY A 134 -3.86 -2.00 11.00
C GLY A 134 -2.54 -1.94 10.22
N MET A 135 -1.78 -0.84 10.31
CA MET A 135 -0.49 -0.67 9.66
C MET A 135 0.64 -0.67 10.69
N SER A 136 1.64 -1.52 10.49
CA SER A 136 2.92 -1.46 11.20
C SER A 136 4.02 -0.91 10.30
N TYR A 137 5.27 -0.87 10.81
CA TYR A 137 6.44 -0.49 10.02
C TYR A 137 6.62 -1.30 8.74
N LYS A 138 6.18 -2.56 8.73
CA LYS A 138 6.25 -3.41 7.55
C LYS A 138 5.27 -2.94 6.48
N GLU A 139 4.00 -2.75 6.83
CA GLU A 139 2.99 -2.31 5.88
C GLU A 139 3.21 -0.86 5.43
N ALA A 140 3.72 0.00 6.30
CA ALA A 140 4.11 1.36 5.93
C ALA A 140 5.24 1.35 4.89
N GLY A 141 6.28 0.54 5.11
CA GLY A 141 7.34 0.35 4.12
C GLY A 141 6.84 -0.28 2.82
N HIS A 142 5.88 -1.20 2.90
CA HIS A 142 5.25 -1.81 1.73
C HIS A 142 4.51 -0.78 0.87
N PHE A 143 3.69 0.08 1.48
CA PHE A 143 3.03 1.18 0.78
C PHE A 143 4.05 2.10 0.11
N LEU A 144 5.02 2.60 0.87
CA LEU A 144 6.03 3.54 0.37
C LEU A 144 6.83 2.97 -0.80
N ARG A 145 7.22 1.70 -0.73
CA ARG A 145 7.86 0.99 -1.85
C ARG A 145 6.95 0.94 -3.06
N ASN A 146 5.69 0.54 -2.91
CA ASN A 146 4.74 0.38 -4.02
C ASN A 146 4.44 1.70 -4.74
N VAL A 147 4.57 2.83 -4.05
CA VAL A 147 4.44 4.16 -4.65
C VAL A 147 5.79 4.82 -4.95
N GLY A 148 6.86 4.04 -5.07
CA GLY A 148 8.13 4.52 -5.63
C GLY A 148 9.15 5.09 -4.65
N PHE A 149 8.88 5.11 -3.34
CA PHE A 149 9.83 5.49 -2.29
C PHE A 149 10.63 4.30 -1.74
N GLY A 150 10.89 3.30 -2.58
CA GLY A 150 11.48 2.02 -2.18
C GLY A 150 12.97 2.07 -1.83
N GLU A 151 13.70 3.09 -2.29
CA GLU A 151 15.16 3.18 -2.13
C GLU A 151 15.57 3.43 -0.66
N ASP A 152 14.69 4.07 0.13
CA ASP A 152 14.97 4.44 1.53
C ASP A 152 14.26 3.54 2.56
N VAL A 153 13.58 2.47 2.14
CA VAL A 153 12.79 1.62 3.04
C VAL A 153 13.02 0.13 2.82
N ALA A 154 13.12 -0.61 3.92
CA ALA A 154 13.12 -2.07 3.93
C ALA A 154 11.75 -2.60 4.39
N ILE A 155 11.28 -3.67 3.75
CA ILE A 155 10.10 -4.43 4.15
C ILE A 155 10.57 -5.68 4.91
N LEU A 156 10.49 -5.62 6.24
CA LEU A 156 10.91 -6.72 7.11
C LEU A 156 9.72 -7.66 7.37
N ASP A 157 9.57 -8.66 6.50
CA ASP A 157 8.56 -9.70 6.63
C ASP A 157 9.16 -11.05 7.07
N ARG A 158 8.31 -11.99 7.44
CA ARG A 158 8.67 -13.31 8.01
C ARG A 158 9.20 -14.35 7.00
N HIS A 159 9.60 -13.94 5.81
CA HIS A 159 9.93 -14.82 4.67
C HIS A 159 11.37 -15.33 4.71
#